data_AF-A0A950MJG7-F1
#
_entry.id   AF-A0A950MJG7-F1
#
_cell.length_a   1.000
_cell.length_b   1.000
_cell.length_c   1.000
_cell.angle_alpha   90.00
_cell.angle_beta   90.00
_cell.angle_gamma   90.00
#
_symmetry.space_group_name_H-M   'P 1'
#
loop_
_entity.id
_entity.type
_entity.pdbx_description
1 polymer ?
#
loop_
_entity_poly.entity_id
_entity_poly.type
_entity_poly.pdbx_seq_one_letter_code
_entity_poly.pdbx_strand_id
1 'polypeptide(L)' 'MDWEFPASADKQNFTLLLEEFRNQLDALSTQTGKQYVLTFDGPAGAQNYTNIDLKNAAKQVDFITIDGYNYAGSWGHGDQ' A
#
# COMPACT_ATOMS: atom_id res chain seq x y z
N MET A 1 -0.79 0.36 -6.96
CA MET A 1 0.35 1.20 -6.55
C MET A 1 1.28 0.32 -5.74
N ASP A 2 2.56 0.34 -6.06
CA ASP A 2 3.53 -0.60 -5.53
C ASP A 2 4.71 0.23 -5.00
N TRP A 3 4.67 0.53 -3.70
CA TRP A 3 5.72 1.25 -2.99
C TRP A 3 6.35 0.29 -1.99
N GLU A 4 7.56 -0.16 -2.28
CA GLU A 4 8.33 -1.09 -1.44
C GLU A 4 9.49 -0.38 -0.70
N PHE A 5 9.43 -0.14 0.60
CA PHE A 5 8.24 0.01 1.44
C PHE A 5 8.26 1.41 2.05
N PRO A 6 7.10 2.01 2.41
CA PRO A 6 7.07 3.28 3.12
C PRO A 6 7.88 3.19 4.42
N ALA A 7 8.74 4.17 4.67
CA ALA A 7 9.43 4.29 5.94
C ALA A 7 8.46 4.83 7.01
N SER A 8 8.87 4.78 8.28
CA SER A 8 8.05 5.30 9.39
C SER A 8 7.67 6.78 9.21
N ALA A 9 8.54 7.58 8.59
CA ALA A 9 8.30 8.98 8.26
C ALA A 9 7.26 9.16 7.14
N ASP A 10 7.02 8.14 6.31
CA ASP A 10 6.13 8.23 5.15
C ASP A 10 4.70 7.83 5.47
N LYS A 11 4.39 7.39 6.70
CA LYS A 11 3.08 6.86 7.08
C LYS A 11 1.89 7.73 6.67
N GLN A 12 2.01 9.03 6.91
CA GLN A 12 0.98 10.00 6.53
C GLN A 12 1.00 10.27 5.02
N ASN A 13 2.17 10.45 4.43
CA ASN A 13 2.34 10.73 3.01
C ASN A 13 1.78 9.60 2.12
N PHE A 14 1.99 8.34 2.51
CA PHE A 14 1.44 7.19 1.81
C PHE A 14 -0.10 7.23 1.78
N THR A 15 -0.72 7.59 2.90
CA THR A 15 -2.18 7.71 2.97
C THR A 15 -2.69 8.87 2.12
N LEU A 16 -2.03 10.02 2.18
CA LEU A 16 -2.38 11.20 1.36
C LEU A 16 -2.21 10.94 -0.13
N LEU A 17 -1.21 10.16 -0.52
CA LEU A 17 -1.01 9.76 -1.91
C LEU A 17 -2.16 8.88 -2.41
N LEU A 18 -2.62 7.92 -1.60
CA LEU A 18 -3.76 7.08 -1.94
C LEU A 18 -5.07 7.89 -2.04
N GLU A 19 -5.26 8.85 -1.13
CA GLU A 19 -6.41 9.77 -1.17
C GLU A 19 -6.39 10.62 -2.44
N GLU A 20 -5.23 11.17 -2.81
CA GLU A 20 -5.10 11.97 -4.03
C GLU A 20 -5.38 11.14 -5.29
N PHE A 21 -4.87 9.91 -5.36
CA PHE A 21 -5.21 9.02 -6.47
C PHE A 21 -6.70 8.69 -6.52
N ARG A 22 -7.33 8.42 -5.37
CA ARG A 22 -8.78 8.17 -5.31
C ARG A 22 -9.56 9.37 -5.86
N ASN A 23 -9.23 10.59 -5.41
CA ASN A 23 -9.87 11.82 -5.88
C ASN A 23 -9.77 11.99 -7.40
N GLN A 24 -8.59 11.74 -7.98
CA GLN A 24 -8.38 11.85 -9.43
C GLN A 24 -9.12 10.76 -10.22
N LEU A 25 -9.14 9.53 -9.71
CA LEU A 25 -9.86 8.42 -10.36
C LEU A 25 -11.38 8.62 -10.31
N ASP A 26 -11.91 9.18 -9.22
CA ASP A 26 -13.33 9.51 -9.09
C ASP A 26 -13.72 10.66 -10.03
N ALA A 27 -12.85 11.67 -10.19
CA ALA A 27 -13.04 12.72 -11.17
C ALA A 27 -13.02 12.17 -12.61
N LEU A 28 -12.09 11.25 -12.92
CA LEU A 28 -12.02 10.59 -14.22
C LEU A 28 -13.23 9.70 -14.48
N SER A 29 -13.75 9.02 -13.46
CA SER A 29 -14.98 8.23 -13.52
C SER A 29 -16.17 9.11 -13.90
N THR A 30 -16.28 10.29 -13.29
CA THR A 30 -17.32 11.28 -13.63
C THR A 30 -17.22 11.75 -15.09
N GLN A 31 -16.00 11.95 -15.61
CA GLN A 31 -15.78 12.44 -16.98
C GLN A 31 -16.04 11.36 -18.05
N THR A 32 -15.71 10.11 -17.75
CA THR A 32 -15.68 9.02 -18.75
C THR A 32 -16.82 8.03 -18.64
N GLY A 33 -17.53 8.03 -17.51
CA GLY A 33 -18.54 7.01 -17.16
C GLY A 33 -17.95 5.63 -16.85
N LYS A 34 -16.63 5.50 -16.73
CA LYS A 34 -15.94 4.24 -16.42
C LYS A 34 -15.58 4.17 -14.94
N GLN A 35 -15.70 2.99 -14.34
CA GLN A 35 -15.19 2.74 -12.99
C GLN A 35 -13.69 2.44 -13.06
N TYR A 36 -12.91 3.07 -12.19
CA TYR A 36 -11.47 2.87 -12.08
C TYR A 36 -11.12 2.28 -10.72
N VAL A 37 -10.36 1.19 -10.77
CA VAL A 37 -9.91 0.46 -9.59
C VAL A 37 -8.58 1.01 -9.11
N LEU A 38 -8.45 1.23 -7.81
CA LEU A 38 -7.20 1.51 -7.12
C LEU A 38 -6.90 0.40 -6.13
N THR A 39 -5.71 -0.16 -6.25
CA THR A 39 -5.16 -1.14 -5.31
C THR A 39 -3.79 -0.68 -4.86
N PHE A 40 -3.31 -1.25 -3.76
CA PHE A 40 -1.89 -1.23 -3.45
C PHE A 40 -1.36 -2.60 -3.05
N ASP A 41 -0.07 -2.81 -3.33
CA ASP A 41 0.64 -3.99 -2.86
C ASP A 41 1.24 -3.76 -1.48
N GLY A 42 0.85 -4.63 -0.55
CA GLY A 42 1.14 -4.52 0.86
C GLY A 42 2.19 -5.54 1.30
N PRO A 43 3.18 -5.15 2.12
CA PRO A 43 4.14 -6.09 2.68
C PRO A 43 3.46 -7.13 3.57
N ALA A 44 3.84 -8.40 3.45
CA ALA A 44 3.40 -9.45 4.39
C ALA A 44 4.00 -9.32 5.80
N GLY A 45 5.17 -8.71 5.94
CA GLY A 45 5.92 -8.66 7.21
C GLY A 45 5.64 -7.42 8.07
N ALA A 46 5.52 -7.63 9.39
CA ALA A 46 5.22 -6.60 10.39
C ALA A 46 6.21 -5.46 10.45
N GLN A 47 7.47 -5.71 10.08
CA GLN A 47 8.50 -4.69 9.99
C GLN A 47 8.13 -3.55 9.02
N ASN A 48 7.32 -3.83 7.99
CA ASN A 48 6.99 -2.86 6.95
C ASN A 48 5.53 -2.37 7.04
N TYR A 49 4.55 -3.25 7.29
CA TYR A 49 3.15 -2.79 7.32
C TYR A 49 2.83 -1.86 8.52
N THR A 50 3.65 -1.86 9.57
CA THR A 50 3.49 -0.95 10.73
C THR A 50 3.74 0.52 10.37
N ASN A 51 4.52 0.76 9.32
CA ASN A 51 4.73 2.09 8.75
C ASN A 51 3.55 2.58 7.89
N ILE A 52 2.52 1.76 7.69
CA ILE A 52 1.32 2.12 6.94
C ILE A 52 0.17 2.36 7.92
N ASP A 53 -0.60 3.43 7.72
CA ASP A 53 -1.91 3.57 8.37
C ASP A 53 -2.94 2.72 7.61
N LEU A 54 -2.89 1.40 7.82
CA LEU A 54 -3.72 0.43 7.10
C LEU A 54 -5.21 0.77 7.18
N LYS A 55 -5.67 1.32 8.31
CA LYS A 55 -7.09 1.68 8.50
C LYS A 55 -7.51 2.80 7.55
N ASN A 56 -6.68 3.83 7.39
CA ASN A 56 -7.01 4.93 6.50
C ASN A 56 -6.67 4.62 5.03
N ALA A 57 -5.58 3.90 4.77
CA ALA A 57 -5.23 3.40 3.44
C ALA A 57 -6.34 2.50 2.85
N ALA A 58 -6.90 1.58 3.64
CA ALA A 58 -7.98 0.69 3.22
C ALA A 58 -9.28 1.41 2.84
N LYS A 59 -9.49 2.67 3.25
CA LYS A 59 -10.65 3.46 2.84
C LYS A 59 -10.51 4.02 1.43
N GLN A 60 -9.29 4.11 0.91
CA GLN A 60 -9.01 4.75 -0.37
C GLN A 60 -8.91 3.75 -1.53
N VAL A 61 -8.65 2.48 -1.22
CA VAL A 61 -8.43 1.41 -2.21
C VAL A 61 -9.58 0.42 -2.24
N ASP A 62 -9.79 -0.21 -3.39
CA ASP A 62 -10.81 -1.23 -3.59
C ASP A 62 -10.43 -2.56 -2.91
N PHE A 63 -9.15 -2.92 -2.98
CA PHE A 63 -8.56 -4.03 -2.25
C PHE A 63 -7.04 -3.86 -2.13
N ILE A 64 -6.47 -4.59 -1.17
CA ILE A 64 -5.03 -4.65 -0.91
C ILE A 64 -4.55 -6.02 -1.36
N THR A 65 -3.56 -6.07 -2.24
CA THR A 65 -2.81 -7.31 -2.50
C THR A 65 -1.73 -7.43 -1.42
N ILE A 66 -1.44 -8.66 -1.01
CA ILE A 66 -0.39 -8.92 -0.03
C ILE A 66 0.72 -9.67 -0.75
N ASP A 67 1.91 -9.10 -0.70
CA ASP A 67 3.15 -9.75 -1.12
C ASP A 67 3.40 -10.97 -0.25
N GLY A 68 2.82 -12.12 -0.62
CA GLY A 68 2.90 -13.39 0.11
C GLY A 68 4.30 -14.03 0.15
N TYR A 69 5.34 -13.23 -0.04
CA TYR A 69 6.75 -13.56 0.14
C TYR A 69 7.32 -12.69 1.29
N ASN A 70 8.54 -12.96 1.75
CA ASN A 70 9.15 -12.28 2.93
C ASN A 70 8.48 -12.54 4.30
N TYR A 71 7.75 -13.66 4.48
CA TYR A 71 7.31 -14.11 5.81
C TYR A 71 8.47 -14.47 6.75
N ALA A 72 9.66 -14.75 6.20
CA ALA A 72 10.92 -14.87 6.91
C ALA A 72 11.92 -13.87 6.32
N GLY A 73 12.44 -12.97 7.15
CA GLY A 73 13.39 -11.92 6.78
C GLY A 73 14.64 -11.98 7.64
N SER A 74 15.62 -12.72 7.13
CA SER A 74 17.05 -12.79 7.48
C SER A 74 17.45 -14.24 7.20
N TRP A 75 18.35 -14.48 6.26
CA TRP A 75 19.15 -15.71 6.31
C TRP A 75 20.02 -15.60 7.57
N GLY A 76 19.43 -15.90 8.72
CA GLY A 76 20.11 -15.91 10.00
C GLY A 76 21.07 -17.09 10.05
N HIS A 77 22.36 -16.77 9.94
CA HIS A 77 23.52 -17.51 10.44
C HIS A 77 23.57 -19.02 10.15
N GLY A 78 24.22 -19.36 9.03
CA GLY A 78 25.09 -20.52 9.06
C GLY A 78 26.37 -20.13 9.77
N ASP A 79 26.48 -20.48 11.05
CA ASP A 79 27.76 -20.51 11.75
C ASP A 79 28.73 -21.42 10.96
N GLN A 80 29.89 -20.88 10.59
CA GLN A 80 31.14 -21.61 10.39
C GLN A 80 32.24 -20.92 11.20
#